data_AF-A0A954DW21-F1
#
_entry.id   AF-A0A954DW21-F1
#
_cell.length_a   1.000
_cell.length_b   1.000
_cell.length_c   1.000
_cell.angle_alpha   90.00
_cell.angle_beta   90.00
_cell.angle_gamma   90.00
#
_symmetry.space_group_name_H-M   'P 1'
#
loop_
_entity.id
_entity.type
_entity.pdbx_description
1 polymer ?
#
loop_
_entity_poly.entity_id
_entity_poly.type
_entity_poly.pdbx_seq_one_letter_code
_entity_poly.pdbx_strand_id
1 'polypeptide(L)'
;MDKRLFVLIGLSLLAGIGLTQLPRLDAQPTGGPPVRTTNPGVAAVMRQVAELEQRLEDSQVEVERLRKRQARMAELGVVLEDLECRLAETRSQLLADQQRTLTEASLREDVEARLDERIAALNEGIESRWSDLQEAVFETQSLAEAASGRVSEVQEREEPDRSRMWAELMGPTVQLAGESTVGSGVLLRSREQADGTYRTHLLTAWHVVRDILSDADGLERPIPVSLYAPHGEPTHDTATLLEFDPTLDVALLVMNSDKAYTYGASLPNFERLEKAGVFDPIYAVGCPLGNDPIPTYGEVADTEHKVGDEAYWMISAPTYIGNSGGGIFDARTHELLGIFSKIYTHGNLRPTVVPHMGLVTPMDRIYDWLGEVGYAELEPQPGTPRALTASAER
;
A
#
# COMPACT_ATOMS: atom_id res chain seq x y z
N MET A 1 -39.28 -10.39 40.63
CA MET A 1 -39.02 -9.60 41.86
C MET A 1 -39.85 -8.34 41.74
N ASP A 2 -41.16 -8.41 41.99
CA ASP A 2 -41.79 -8.37 43.32
C ASP A 2 -41.39 -7.13 44.13
N LYS A 3 -42.30 -6.17 44.28
CA LYS A 3 -43.13 -6.06 45.50
C LYS A 3 -44.16 -4.92 45.41
N ARG A 4 -45.43 -5.34 45.50
CA ARG A 4 -46.62 -4.59 45.91
C ARG A 4 -46.43 -3.91 47.28
N LEU A 5 -47.14 -2.80 47.50
CA LEU A 5 -47.82 -2.48 48.78
C LEU A 5 -48.87 -1.36 48.52
N PHE A 6 -50.18 -1.63 48.50
CA PHE A 6 -51.15 -1.60 49.63
C PHE A 6 -51.23 -0.19 50.28
N VAL A 7 -52.37 0.50 50.44
CA VAL A 7 -53.65 0.19 51.12
C VAL A 7 -54.67 1.29 50.67
N LEU A 8 -55.91 1.06 50.18
CA LEU A 8 -57.16 0.51 50.76
C LEU A 8 -58.03 1.54 51.54
N ILE A 9 -59.35 1.40 51.33
CA ILE A 9 -60.51 1.88 52.14
C ILE A 9 -60.95 3.33 51.81
N GLY A 10 -62.22 3.67 51.55
CA GLY A 10 -63.52 2.99 51.63
C GLY A 10 -64.57 4.11 51.65
N LEU A 11 -65.56 4.11 50.75
CA LEU A 11 -66.94 3.67 51.01
C LEU A 11 -67.59 4.28 52.26
N SER A 12 -68.69 5.03 52.06
CA SER A 12 -70.03 4.82 52.65
C SER A 12 -70.78 6.16 52.75
N LEU A 13 -71.89 6.37 52.04
CA LEU A 13 -73.26 5.89 52.30
C LEU A 13 -73.97 6.60 53.46
N LEU A 14 -75.23 6.95 53.14
CA LEU A 14 -76.45 6.85 53.95
C LEU A 14 -77.00 8.09 54.66
N ALA A 15 -78.26 8.35 54.25
CA ALA A 15 -79.47 8.53 55.06
C ALA A 15 -79.51 9.75 55.98
N GLY A 16 -80.56 10.58 55.93
CA GLY A 16 -81.97 10.22 55.83
C GLY A 16 -82.65 10.59 57.16
N ILE A 17 -83.98 10.68 57.14
CA ILE A 17 -84.89 10.97 58.27
C ILE A 17 -85.06 12.50 58.49
N GLY A 18 -86.23 13.12 58.32
CA GLY A 18 -87.60 12.64 58.23
C GLY A 18 -88.41 13.00 59.48
N LEU A 19 -89.60 13.60 59.25
CA LEU A 19 -90.75 13.71 60.17
C LEU A 19 -90.57 14.66 61.37
N THR A 20 -91.57 15.38 61.93
CA THR A 20 -93.03 15.21 62.09
C THR A 20 -93.56 16.55 62.62
N GLN A 21 -94.55 17.22 62.01
CA GLN A 21 -96.01 17.20 62.30
C GLN A 21 -96.51 17.55 63.73
N LEU A 22 -97.36 18.61 63.77
CA LEU A 22 -98.64 18.79 64.50
C LEU A 22 -98.63 19.09 66.04
N PRO A 23 -99.72 19.64 66.66
CA PRO A 23 -101.04 20.09 66.15
C PRO A 23 -101.56 21.47 66.64
N ARG A 24 -102.71 21.88 66.05
CA ARG A 24 -103.73 22.83 66.52
C ARG A 24 -104.27 22.52 67.93
N LEU A 25 -104.75 23.56 68.64
CA LEU A 25 -105.91 23.60 69.55
C LEU A 25 -106.31 25.09 69.71
N ASP A 26 -107.30 25.61 68.97
CA ASP A 26 -108.74 25.71 69.30
C ASP A 26 -109.07 26.18 70.73
N ALA A 27 -109.57 27.42 70.85
CA ALA A 27 -110.53 27.84 71.88
C ALA A 27 -111.21 29.18 71.50
N GLN A 28 -112.32 29.09 70.76
CA GLN A 28 -113.52 29.94 70.96
C GLN A 28 -114.36 29.30 72.10
N PRO A 29 -115.45 29.88 72.66
CA PRO A 29 -116.09 31.21 72.50
C PRO A 29 -116.58 31.80 73.86
N THR A 30 -117.57 32.73 73.79
CA THR A 30 -118.45 33.30 74.86
C THR A 30 -117.88 34.55 75.56
N GLY A 31 -118.55 35.69 75.70
CA GLY A 31 -119.96 36.06 75.58
C GLY A 31 -120.38 36.80 76.86
N GLY A 32 -120.51 38.15 76.83
CA GLY A 32 -121.16 38.91 77.92
C GLY A 32 -120.65 40.35 78.13
N PRO A 33 -121.50 41.34 78.50
CA PRO A 33 -121.27 42.77 78.23
C PRO A 33 -121.00 43.60 79.52
N PRO A 34 -121.25 44.93 79.54
CA PRO A 34 -120.25 46.00 79.56
C PRO A 34 -120.12 46.71 80.93
N VAL A 35 -118.97 47.31 81.26
CA VAL A 35 -118.92 48.33 82.34
C VAL A 35 -117.99 49.49 81.97
N ARG A 36 -118.63 50.64 81.71
CA ARG A 36 -118.04 51.97 81.74
C ARG A 36 -117.43 52.23 83.11
N THR A 37 -116.19 52.70 83.19
CA THR A 37 -115.79 53.73 84.15
C THR A 37 -114.60 54.49 83.58
N THR A 38 -114.84 55.77 83.36
CA THR A 38 -113.89 56.79 82.94
C THR A 38 -112.82 56.99 84.00
N ASN A 39 -111.58 56.64 83.71
CA ASN A 39 -110.44 57.17 84.45
C ASN A 39 -109.26 57.47 83.49
N PRO A 40 -109.06 58.73 83.09
CA PRO A 40 -108.06 59.12 82.08
C PRO A 40 -106.60 58.81 82.47
N GLY A 41 -106.32 58.47 83.74
CA GLY A 41 -105.01 58.00 84.18
C GLY A 41 -104.64 56.58 83.72
N VAL A 42 -105.62 55.66 83.60
CA VAL A 42 -105.36 54.25 83.22
C VAL A 42 -105.14 54.12 81.70
N ALA A 43 -105.79 54.96 80.89
CA ALA A 43 -105.56 55.02 79.44
C ALA A 43 -104.19 55.62 79.07
N ALA A 44 -103.59 56.44 79.94
CA ALA A 44 -102.24 56.96 79.76
C ALA A 44 -101.17 55.92 80.12
N VAL A 45 -101.39 55.17 81.22
CA VAL A 45 -100.49 54.07 81.63
C VAL A 45 -100.54 52.90 80.65
N MET A 46 -101.73 52.50 80.16
CA MET A 46 -101.84 51.45 79.14
C MET A 46 -101.17 51.85 77.80
N ARG A 47 -101.17 53.14 77.46
CA ARG A 47 -100.45 53.65 76.29
C ARG A 47 -98.93 53.61 76.49
N GLN A 48 -98.46 53.96 77.69
CA GLN A 48 -97.04 53.83 78.05
C GLN A 48 -96.57 52.37 78.13
N VAL A 49 -97.42 51.45 78.61
CA VAL A 49 -97.11 50.02 78.63
C VAL A 49 -97.05 49.46 77.20
N ALA A 50 -98.01 49.79 76.34
CA ALA A 50 -97.97 49.39 74.93
C ALA A 50 -96.76 50.00 74.18
N GLU A 51 -96.38 51.25 74.50
CA GLU A 51 -95.19 51.90 73.93
C GLU A 51 -93.88 51.27 74.44
N LEU A 52 -93.83 50.83 75.71
CA LEU A 52 -92.70 50.10 76.26
C LEU A 52 -92.61 48.67 75.72
N GLU A 53 -93.73 47.99 75.52
CA GLU A 53 -93.79 46.68 74.86
C GLU A 53 -93.30 46.78 73.41
N GLN A 54 -93.75 47.78 72.66
CA GLN A 54 -93.27 48.06 71.30
C GLN A 54 -91.76 48.34 71.28
N ARG A 55 -91.26 49.18 72.20
CA ARG A 55 -89.82 49.46 72.32
C ARG A 55 -89.02 48.24 72.75
N LEU A 56 -89.59 47.36 73.56
CA LEU A 56 -88.95 46.10 73.95
C LEU A 56 -88.87 45.14 72.76
N GLU A 57 -89.94 45.01 71.96
CA GLU A 57 -89.96 44.24 70.72
C GLU A 57 -88.94 44.78 69.71
N ASP A 58 -88.91 46.10 69.49
CA ASP A 58 -87.94 46.75 68.61
C ASP A 58 -86.50 46.52 69.09
N SER A 59 -86.26 46.60 70.41
CA SER A 59 -84.95 46.33 71.00
C SER A 59 -84.53 44.85 70.90
N GLN A 60 -85.49 43.91 70.97
CA GLN A 60 -85.23 42.48 70.78
C GLN A 60 -84.86 42.17 69.32
N VAL A 61 -85.58 42.77 68.36
CA VAL A 61 -85.26 42.67 66.92
C VAL A 61 -83.86 43.23 66.64
N GLU A 62 -83.49 44.35 67.27
CA GLU A 62 -82.16 44.95 67.08
C GLU A 62 -81.05 44.13 67.74
N VAL A 63 -81.27 43.55 68.92
CA VAL A 63 -80.33 42.62 69.55
C VAL A 63 -80.16 41.36 68.71
N GLU A 64 -81.22 40.85 68.09
CA GLU A 64 -81.13 39.68 67.22
C GLU A 64 -80.40 40.00 65.90
N ARG A 65 -80.57 41.21 65.35
CA ARG A 65 -79.76 41.72 64.24
C ARG A 65 -78.29 41.83 64.62
N LEU A 66 -77.97 42.36 65.80
CA LEU A 66 -76.59 42.46 66.29
C LEU A 66 -75.97 41.08 66.53
N ARG A 67 -76.72 40.13 67.08
CA ARG A 67 -76.27 38.72 67.22
C ARG A 67 -76.00 38.07 65.87
N LYS A 68 -76.88 38.26 64.88
CA LYS A 68 -76.65 37.77 63.50
C LYS A 68 -75.41 38.42 62.87
N ARG A 69 -75.18 39.71 63.11
CA ARG A 69 -73.98 40.43 62.65
C ARG A 69 -72.71 39.92 63.35
N GLN A 70 -72.78 39.67 64.66
CA GLN A 70 -71.66 39.13 65.44
C GLN A 70 -71.33 37.69 65.02
N ALA A 71 -72.33 36.83 64.78
CA ALA A 71 -72.14 35.49 64.24
C ALA A 71 -71.46 35.53 62.86
N ARG A 72 -71.90 36.44 61.97
CA ARG A 72 -71.28 36.64 60.66
C ARG A 72 -69.85 37.17 60.73
N MET A 73 -69.54 38.02 61.72
CA MET A 73 -68.17 38.47 61.98
C MET A 73 -67.27 37.34 62.51
N ALA A 74 -67.80 36.46 63.36
CA ALA A 74 -67.07 35.28 63.83
C ALA A 74 -66.79 34.29 62.69
N GLU A 75 -67.77 34.06 61.82
CA GLU A 75 -67.62 33.23 60.62
C GLU A 75 -66.56 33.82 59.66
N LEU A 76 -66.58 35.14 59.43
CA LEU A 76 -65.54 35.83 58.66
C LEU A 76 -64.16 35.73 59.32
N GLY A 77 -64.09 35.74 60.65
CA GLY A 77 -62.84 35.54 61.39
C GLY A 77 -62.21 34.19 61.12
N VAL A 78 -63.02 33.11 61.14
CA VAL A 78 -62.55 31.75 60.82
C VAL A 78 -62.08 31.66 59.36
N VAL A 79 -62.78 32.31 58.43
CA VAL A 79 -62.36 32.33 57.01
C VAL A 79 -61.06 33.12 56.82
N LEU A 80 -60.87 34.22 57.53
CA LEU A 80 -59.63 34.99 57.48
C LEU A 80 -58.45 34.18 58.02
N GLU A 81 -58.63 33.45 59.12
CA GLU A 81 -57.59 32.60 59.70
C GLU A 81 -57.20 31.44 58.77
N ASP A 82 -58.18 30.79 58.12
CA ASP A 82 -57.92 29.77 57.08
C ASP A 82 -57.18 30.37 55.86
N LEU A 83 -57.57 31.56 55.41
CA LEU A 83 -56.89 32.24 54.30
C LEU A 83 -55.46 32.66 54.65
N GLU A 84 -55.22 33.16 55.87
CA GLU A 84 -53.89 33.49 56.36
C GLU A 84 -53.00 32.23 56.43
N CYS A 85 -53.55 31.12 56.90
CA CYS A 85 -52.84 29.84 56.94
C CYS A 85 -52.46 29.36 55.53
N ARG A 86 -53.41 29.41 54.57
CA ARG A 86 -53.14 29.04 53.17
C ARG A 86 -52.14 29.97 52.49
N LEU A 87 -52.19 31.27 52.80
CA LEU A 87 -51.26 32.24 52.25
C LEU A 87 -49.85 32.03 52.81
N ALA A 88 -49.73 31.73 54.10
CA ALA A 88 -48.45 31.36 54.72
C ALA A 88 -47.88 30.07 54.11
N GLU A 89 -48.72 29.05 53.88
CA GLU A 89 -48.33 27.80 53.23
C GLU A 89 -47.86 28.03 51.79
N THR A 90 -48.64 28.77 50.99
CA THR A 90 -48.31 29.08 49.60
C THR A 90 -47.01 29.89 49.50
N ARG A 91 -46.79 30.84 50.42
CA ARG A 91 -45.55 31.61 50.50
C ARG A 91 -44.36 30.71 50.83
N SER A 92 -44.51 29.78 51.76
CA SER A 92 -43.46 28.82 52.10
C SER A 92 -43.11 27.92 50.91
N GLN A 93 -44.11 27.45 50.17
CA GLN A 93 -43.91 26.64 48.97
C GLN A 93 -43.19 27.44 47.87
N LEU A 94 -43.61 28.68 47.63
CA LEU A 94 -42.98 29.54 46.62
C LEU A 94 -41.50 29.83 46.93
N LEU A 95 -41.17 30.06 48.21
CA LEU A 95 -39.77 30.27 48.62
C LEU A 95 -38.93 29.00 48.44
N ALA A 96 -39.49 27.83 48.77
CA ALA A 96 -38.80 26.55 48.57
C ALA A 96 -38.56 26.26 47.08
N ASP A 97 -39.56 26.51 46.22
CA ASP A 97 -39.42 26.38 44.77
C ASP A 97 -38.40 27.35 44.20
N GLN A 98 -38.42 28.62 44.64
CA GLN A 98 -37.44 29.62 44.21
C GLN A 98 -36.00 29.20 44.58
N GLN A 99 -35.78 28.70 45.80
CA GLN A 99 -34.47 28.18 46.21
C GLN A 99 -34.03 26.97 45.38
N ARG A 100 -34.96 26.07 45.07
CA ARG A 100 -34.69 24.91 44.23
C ARG A 100 -34.31 25.32 42.81
N THR A 101 -35.04 26.25 42.19
CA THR A 101 -34.73 26.74 40.84
C THR A 101 -33.37 27.43 40.80
N LEU A 102 -33.02 28.23 41.81
CA LEU A 102 -31.69 28.86 41.89
C LEU A 102 -30.56 27.82 42.00
N THR A 103 -30.78 26.78 42.80
CA THR A 103 -29.80 25.69 42.95
C THR A 103 -29.64 24.89 41.66
N GLU A 104 -30.74 24.56 40.99
CA GLU A 104 -30.73 23.86 39.70
C GLU A 104 -30.07 24.71 38.60
N ALA A 105 -30.28 26.02 38.59
CA ALA A 105 -29.62 26.93 37.66
C ALA A 105 -28.10 26.99 37.88
N SER A 106 -27.66 27.12 39.14
CA SER A 106 -26.22 27.12 39.48
C SER A 106 -25.54 25.80 39.11
N LEU A 107 -26.20 24.65 39.32
CA LEU A 107 -25.66 23.35 38.92
C LEU A 107 -25.56 23.21 37.40
N ARG A 108 -26.49 23.78 36.63
CA ARG A 108 -26.41 23.78 35.17
C ARG A 108 -25.24 24.62 34.66
N GLU A 109 -25.05 25.81 35.23
CA GLU A 109 -23.93 26.70 34.88
C GLU A 109 -22.58 26.03 35.15
N ASP A 110 -22.43 25.35 36.31
CA ASP A 110 -21.22 24.59 36.64
C ASP A 110 -20.96 23.43 35.67
N VAL A 111 -22.01 22.73 35.22
CA VAL A 111 -21.90 21.63 34.26
C VAL A 111 -21.55 22.15 32.86
N GLU A 112 -22.17 23.24 32.42
CA GLU A 112 -21.88 23.90 31.15
C GLU A 112 -20.43 24.38 31.11
N ALA A 113 -19.95 25.05 32.16
CA ALA A 113 -18.57 25.51 32.25
C ALA A 113 -17.55 24.34 32.15
N ARG A 114 -17.82 23.21 32.82
CA ARG A 114 -16.97 22.01 32.74
C ARG A 114 -16.99 21.36 31.36
N LEU A 115 -18.13 21.37 30.68
CA LEU A 115 -18.25 20.83 29.33
C LEU A 115 -17.47 21.70 28.34
N ASP A 116 -17.57 23.02 28.46
CA ASP A 116 -16.83 23.96 27.62
C ASP A 116 -15.31 23.82 27.81
N GLU A 117 -14.85 23.69 29.06
CA GLU A 117 -13.44 23.42 29.36
C GLU A 117 -12.97 22.10 28.73
N ARG A 118 -13.80 21.05 28.81
CA ARG A 118 -13.46 19.74 28.22
C ARG A 118 -13.45 19.77 26.70
N ILE A 119 -14.37 20.51 26.07
CA ILE A 119 -14.43 20.69 24.62
C ILE A 119 -13.21 21.47 24.14
N ALA A 120 -12.84 22.56 24.83
CA ALA A 120 -11.65 23.34 24.51
C ALA A 120 -10.38 22.49 24.58
N ALA A 121 -10.20 21.70 25.65
CA ALA A 121 -9.04 20.81 25.79
C ALA A 121 -9.01 19.69 24.72
N LEU A 122 -10.16 19.17 24.30
CA LEU A 122 -10.23 18.18 23.22
C LEU A 122 -9.88 18.79 21.86
N ASN A 123 -10.36 20.00 21.58
CA ASN A 123 -10.06 20.71 20.34
C ASN A 123 -8.57 21.01 20.23
N GLU A 124 -7.96 21.52 21.30
CA GLU A 124 -6.51 21.76 21.35
C GLU A 124 -5.71 20.46 21.12
N GLY A 125 -6.14 19.35 21.74
CA GLY A 125 -5.53 18.05 21.53
C GLY A 125 -5.69 17.49 20.10
N ILE A 126 -6.81 17.76 19.44
CA ILE A 126 -7.04 17.36 18.04
C ILE A 126 -6.17 18.21 17.10
N GLU A 127 -6.10 19.52 17.32
CA GLU A 127 -5.29 20.43 16.51
C GLU A 127 -3.80 20.09 16.61
N SER A 128 -3.29 19.81 17.82
CA SER A 128 -1.90 19.36 18.01
C SER A 128 -1.63 18.05 17.27
N ARG A 129 -2.48 17.03 17.42
CA ARG A 129 -2.30 15.75 16.73
C ARG A 129 -2.40 15.87 15.21
N TRP A 130 -3.25 16.77 14.72
CA TRP A 130 -3.38 17.03 13.29
C TRP A 130 -2.12 17.69 12.74
N SER A 131 -1.54 18.65 13.47
CA SER A 131 -0.26 19.28 13.13
C SER A 131 0.86 18.24 13.06
N ASP A 132 0.99 17.39 14.09
CA ASP A 132 2.02 16.34 14.14
C ASP A 132 1.88 15.35 12.97
N LEU A 133 0.63 14.99 12.62
CA LEU A 133 0.35 14.12 11.48
C LEU A 133 0.74 14.78 10.15
N GLN A 134 0.45 16.07 9.98
CA GLN A 134 0.81 16.82 8.77
C GLN A 134 2.32 16.90 8.60
N GLU A 135 3.06 17.15 9.68
CA GLU A 135 4.53 17.16 9.66
C GLU A 135 5.09 15.78 9.28
N ALA A 136 4.61 14.71 9.90
CA ALA A 136 5.03 13.34 9.59
C ALA A 136 4.72 12.93 8.14
N VAL A 137 3.56 13.32 7.61
CA VAL A 137 3.19 13.07 6.20
C VAL A 137 4.11 13.83 5.25
N PHE A 138 4.43 15.09 5.56
CA PHE A 138 5.34 15.90 4.73
C PHE A 138 6.75 15.31 4.70
N GLU A 139 7.30 14.88 5.85
CA GLU A 139 8.59 14.21 5.93
C GLU A 139 8.61 12.90 5.13
N THR A 140 7.55 12.09 5.28
CA THR A 140 7.43 10.81 4.57
C THR A 140 7.33 11.03 3.06
N GLN A 141 6.58 12.04 2.62
CA GLN A 141 6.46 12.38 1.20
C GLN A 141 7.80 12.86 0.62
N SER A 142 8.53 13.73 1.34
CA SER A 142 9.85 14.19 0.92
C SER A 142 10.85 13.04 0.80
N LEU A 143 10.83 12.09 1.74
CA LEU A 143 11.65 10.86 1.67
C LEU A 143 11.26 9.98 0.48
N ALA A 144 9.97 9.83 0.19
CA ALA A 144 9.48 9.05 -0.94
C ALA A 144 9.87 9.67 -2.29
N GLU A 145 9.79 10.99 -2.43
CA GLU A 145 10.22 11.73 -3.62
C GLU A 145 11.73 11.61 -3.83
N ALA A 146 12.52 11.74 -2.76
CA ALA A 146 13.97 11.55 -2.81
C ALA A 146 14.36 10.10 -3.17
N ALA A 147 13.64 9.10 -2.65
CA ALA A 147 13.84 7.70 -3.00
C ALA A 147 13.48 7.42 -4.46
N SER A 148 12.34 7.95 -4.93
CA SER A 148 11.91 7.81 -6.32
C SER A 148 12.91 8.44 -7.30
N GLY A 149 13.44 9.64 -6.99
CA GLY A 149 14.46 10.29 -7.81
C GLY A 149 15.74 9.46 -7.93
N ARG A 150 16.20 8.87 -6.82
CA ARG A 150 17.37 7.98 -6.81
C ARG A 150 17.13 6.69 -7.59
N VAL A 151 15.91 6.13 -7.54
CA VAL A 151 15.54 4.95 -8.34
C VAL A 151 15.52 5.27 -9.82
N SER A 152 14.96 6.41 -10.23
CA SER A 152 14.98 6.87 -11.62
C SER A 152 16.39 7.15 -12.14
N GLU A 153 17.26 7.77 -11.35
CA GLU A 153 18.68 7.98 -11.71
C GLU A 153 19.47 6.67 -11.87
N VAL A 154 19.16 5.64 -11.07
CA VAL A 154 19.75 4.30 -11.24
C VAL A 154 19.20 3.63 -12.50
N GLN A 155 17.90 3.78 -12.77
CA GLN A 155 17.25 3.18 -13.94
C GLN A 155 17.70 3.82 -15.27
N GLU A 156 17.94 5.13 -15.31
CA GLU A 156 18.50 5.81 -16.50
C GLU A 156 19.99 5.49 -16.73
N ARG A 157 20.73 5.04 -15.70
CA ARG A 157 22.10 4.52 -15.85
C ARG A 157 22.16 3.08 -16.37
N GLU A 158 21.02 2.39 -16.45
CA GLU A 158 20.93 0.97 -16.80
C GLU A 158 20.31 0.70 -18.17
N GLU A 159 20.01 1.70 -19.00
CA GLU A 159 19.75 1.39 -20.41
C GLU A 159 21.02 0.83 -21.04
N PRO A 160 21.02 -0.45 -21.52
CA PRO A 160 22.21 -1.04 -22.08
C PRO A 160 22.64 -0.23 -23.30
N ASP A 161 23.86 0.31 -23.27
CA ASP A 161 24.45 0.99 -24.42
C ASP A 161 24.53 0.00 -25.59
N ARG A 162 23.53 0.08 -26.47
CA ARG A 162 23.35 -0.86 -27.59
C ARG A 162 24.52 -0.81 -28.55
N SER A 163 25.14 0.36 -28.73
CA SER A 163 26.32 0.52 -29.58
C SER A 163 27.52 -0.19 -28.97
N ARG A 164 27.70 -0.06 -27.66
CA ARG A 164 28.74 -0.81 -26.92
C ARG A 164 28.48 -2.31 -26.95
N MET A 165 27.25 -2.77 -26.68
CA MET A 165 26.90 -4.19 -26.73
C MET A 165 27.16 -4.77 -28.12
N TRP A 166 26.76 -4.07 -29.17
CA TRP A 166 27.03 -4.50 -30.54
C TRP A 166 28.55 -4.62 -30.77
N ALA A 167 29.33 -3.59 -30.41
CA ALA A 167 30.78 -3.56 -30.63
C ALA A 167 31.57 -4.60 -29.81
N GLU A 168 31.10 -4.93 -28.59
CA GLU A 168 31.79 -5.85 -27.68
C GLU A 168 31.30 -7.31 -27.83
N LEU A 169 30.08 -7.56 -28.33
CA LEU A 169 29.49 -8.90 -28.46
C LEU A 169 29.37 -9.37 -29.92
N MET A 170 28.75 -8.54 -30.78
CA MET A 170 28.45 -8.90 -32.17
C MET A 170 29.63 -8.63 -33.11
N GLY A 171 30.30 -7.48 -32.96
CA GLY A 171 31.43 -7.07 -33.79
C GLY A 171 32.58 -8.07 -33.82
N PRO A 172 32.96 -8.72 -32.70
CA PRO A 172 33.98 -9.77 -32.70
C PRO A 172 33.49 -11.11 -33.28
N THR A 173 32.18 -11.31 -33.41
CA THR A 173 31.62 -12.58 -33.90
C THR A 173 31.58 -12.58 -35.42
N VAL A 174 32.17 -13.62 -36.02
CA VAL A 174 32.25 -13.79 -37.48
C VAL A 174 31.62 -15.11 -37.90
N GLN A 175 31.24 -15.19 -39.17
CA GLN A 175 30.75 -16.42 -39.77
C GLN A 175 31.87 -17.14 -40.50
N LEU A 176 31.96 -18.46 -40.32
CA LEU A 176 32.80 -19.35 -41.11
C LEU A 176 31.91 -20.17 -42.02
N ALA A 177 32.15 -20.12 -43.33
CA ALA A 177 31.29 -20.79 -44.31
C ALA A 177 32.11 -21.60 -45.31
N GLY A 178 31.76 -22.88 -45.45
CA GLY A 178 32.17 -23.78 -46.54
C GLY A 178 31.04 -23.94 -47.55
N GLU A 179 31.14 -24.95 -48.42
CA GLU A 179 30.09 -25.23 -49.41
C GLU A 179 28.80 -25.74 -48.76
N SER A 180 28.92 -26.61 -47.75
CA SER A 180 27.79 -27.22 -47.06
C SER A 180 27.75 -26.94 -45.55
N THR A 181 28.84 -26.41 -45.01
CA THR A 181 29.03 -26.16 -43.58
C THR A 181 28.96 -24.68 -43.27
N VAL A 182 28.25 -24.34 -42.18
CA VAL A 182 28.28 -23.01 -41.59
C VAL A 182 28.55 -23.13 -40.10
N GLY A 183 29.47 -22.30 -39.62
CA GLY A 183 29.71 -22.09 -38.21
C GLY A 183 30.06 -20.64 -37.92
N SER A 184 30.56 -20.42 -36.72
CA SER A 184 30.91 -19.11 -36.17
C SER A 184 32.36 -19.08 -35.72
N GLY A 185 32.89 -17.90 -35.52
CA GLY A 185 34.20 -17.68 -34.90
C GLY A 185 34.19 -16.41 -34.08
N VAL A 186 35.19 -16.25 -33.22
CA VAL A 186 35.39 -15.06 -32.41
C VAL A 186 36.76 -14.47 -32.71
N LEU A 187 36.78 -13.25 -33.22
CA LEU A 187 37.99 -12.45 -33.41
C LEU A 187 38.56 -12.03 -32.07
N LEU A 188 39.83 -12.31 -31.87
CA LEU A 188 40.63 -11.71 -30.81
C LEU A 188 41.11 -10.33 -31.25
N ARG A 189 41.45 -9.46 -30.30
CA ARG A 189 41.96 -8.12 -30.62
C ARG A 189 43.21 -8.20 -31.50
N SER A 190 43.24 -7.38 -32.56
CA SER A 190 44.41 -7.21 -33.43
C SER A 190 45.61 -6.74 -32.61
N ARG A 191 46.78 -7.33 -32.87
CA ARG A 191 48.04 -6.98 -32.23
C ARG A 191 49.01 -6.42 -33.26
N GLU A 192 49.56 -5.27 -32.97
CA GLU A 192 50.62 -4.68 -33.80
C GLU A 192 51.91 -5.52 -33.67
N GLN A 193 52.53 -5.79 -34.80
CA GLN A 193 53.78 -6.50 -34.92
C GLN A 193 54.95 -5.51 -34.99
N ALA A 194 56.17 -6.03 -34.82
CA ALA A 194 57.39 -5.20 -34.83
C ALA A 194 57.62 -4.46 -36.16
N ASP A 195 57.02 -4.92 -37.26
CA ASP A 195 57.10 -4.31 -38.59
C ASP A 195 55.97 -3.30 -38.86
N GLY A 196 55.10 -3.02 -37.88
CA GLY A 196 53.96 -2.11 -38.01
C GLY A 196 52.73 -2.72 -38.68
N THR A 197 52.78 -4.01 -39.04
CA THR A 197 51.59 -4.75 -39.50
C THR A 197 50.77 -5.24 -38.32
N TYR A 198 49.53 -5.63 -38.55
CA TYR A 198 48.67 -6.21 -37.51
C TYR A 198 48.45 -7.69 -37.75
N ARG A 199 48.47 -8.46 -36.66
CA ARG A 199 48.08 -9.87 -36.64
C ARG A 199 46.83 -10.05 -35.80
N THR A 200 45.84 -10.70 -36.38
CA THR A 200 44.54 -10.94 -35.74
C THR A 200 44.27 -12.43 -35.72
N HIS A 201 44.01 -12.94 -34.53
CA HIS A 201 43.70 -14.34 -34.30
C HIS A 201 42.18 -14.53 -34.17
N LEU A 202 41.73 -15.74 -34.44
CA LEU A 202 40.33 -16.13 -34.38
C LEU A 202 40.23 -17.48 -33.66
N LEU A 203 39.32 -17.58 -32.70
CA LEU A 203 38.95 -18.82 -32.05
C LEU A 203 37.64 -19.36 -32.63
N THR A 204 37.55 -20.67 -32.81
CA THR A 204 36.34 -21.35 -33.27
C THR A 204 36.35 -22.81 -32.78
N ALA A 205 35.29 -23.54 -33.09
CA ALA A 205 35.21 -24.98 -32.83
C ALA A 205 35.94 -25.77 -33.93
N TRP A 206 36.72 -26.78 -33.55
CA TRP A 206 37.50 -27.57 -34.50
C TRP A 206 36.63 -28.26 -35.55
N HIS A 207 35.50 -28.84 -35.15
CA HIS A 207 34.63 -29.54 -36.09
C HIS A 207 34.11 -28.63 -37.22
N VAL A 208 33.91 -27.32 -36.97
CA VAL A 208 33.52 -26.36 -38.01
C VAL A 208 34.60 -26.26 -39.08
N VAL A 209 35.86 -26.07 -38.66
CA VAL A 209 36.99 -25.98 -39.56
C VAL A 209 37.20 -27.29 -40.31
N ARG A 210 37.18 -28.42 -39.60
CA ARG A 210 37.29 -29.75 -40.19
C ARG A 210 36.26 -29.98 -41.29
N ASP A 211 35.00 -29.63 -41.03
CA ASP A 211 33.91 -29.86 -41.98
C ASP A 211 34.06 -28.96 -43.21
N ILE A 212 34.46 -27.68 -43.04
CA ILE A 212 34.79 -26.77 -44.15
C ILE A 212 35.97 -27.31 -44.99
N LEU A 213 37.03 -27.80 -44.36
CA LEU A 213 38.20 -28.34 -45.07
C LEU A 213 37.91 -29.68 -45.76
N SER A 214 37.01 -30.49 -45.19
CA SER A 214 36.56 -31.75 -45.78
C SER A 214 35.75 -31.52 -47.04
N ASP A 215 34.93 -30.46 -47.08
CA ASP A 215 34.20 -30.03 -48.28
C ASP A 215 35.17 -29.59 -49.41
N ALA A 216 36.40 -29.21 -49.07
CA ALA A 216 37.28 -28.45 -49.95
C ALA A 216 38.47 -29.24 -50.56
N ASP A 217 38.53 -30.57 -50.39
CA ASP A 217 39.60 -31.47 -50.87
C ASP A 217 41.04 -31.06 -50.48
N GLY A 218 41.25 -30.49 -49.29
CA GLY A 218 42.60 -30.24 -48.77
C GLY A 218 42.71 -29.34 -47.52
N LEU A 219 43.68 -29.63 -46.65
CA LEU A 219 43.89 -28.94 -45.36
C LEU A 219 44.56 -27.56 -45.46
N GLU A 220 45.12 -27.19 -46.62
CA GLU A 220 45.88 -25.95 -46.81
C GLU A 220 45.04 -24.79 -47.38
N ARG A 221 43.72 -24.96 -47.49
CA ARG A 221 42.85 -23.92 -48.06
C ARG A 221 42.54 -22.82 -47.03
N PRO A 222 42.57 -21.54 -47.45
CA PRO A 222 42.06 -20.46 -46.64
C PRO A 222 40.57 -20.67 -46.32
N ILE A 223 40.22 -20.50 -45.05
CA ILE A 223 38.86 -20.66 -44.53
C ILE A 223 38.13 -19.33 -44.77
N PRO A 224 36.99 -19.29 -45.49
CA PRO A 224 36.23 -18.08 -45.71
C PRO A 224 35.65 -17.53 -44.39
N VAL A 225 35.83 -16.23 -44.16
CA VAL A 225 35.35 -15.51 -42.98
C VAL A 225 34.48 -14.35 -43.43
N SER A 226 33.25 -14.26 -42.94
CA SER A 226 32.40 -13.08 -43.13
C SER A 226 32.36 -12.26 -41.84
N LEU A 227 32.68 -10.97 -41.97
CA LEU A 227 32.66 -9.99 -40.89
C LEU A 227 31.51 -9.01 -41.07
N TYR A 228 30.88 -8.66 -39.96
CA TYR A 228 29.68 -7.84 -39.95
C TYR A 228 29.97 -6.47 -39.35
N ALA A 229 29.31 -5.45 -39.91
CA ALA A 229 29.33 -4.07 -39.40
C ALA A 229 27.94 -3.71 -38.83
N PRO A 230 27.80 -2.69 -37.97
CA PRO A 230 26.49 -2.31 -37.42
C PRO A 230 25.48 -1.97 -38.52
N HIS A 231 26.00 -1.41 -39.61
CA HIS A 231 25.28 -1.04 -40.81
C HIS A 231 26.14 -1.38 -42.02
N GLY A 232 25.52 -1.95 -43.06
CA GLY A 232 26.18 -2.24 -44.33
C GLY A 232 26.23 -3.73 -44.66
N GLU A 233 26.78 -4.02 -45.84
CA GLU A 233 26.96 -5.39 -46.31
C GLU A 233 28.11 -6.07 -45.55
N PRO A 234 28.03 -7.40 -45.33
CA PRO A 234 29.14 -8.17 -44.78
C PRO A 234 30.41 -8.00 -45.62
N THR A 235 31.54 -7.90 -44.94
CA THR A 235 32.85 -7.95 -45.58
C THR A 235 33.38 -9.38 -45.54
N HIS A 236 33.99 -9.82 -46.63
CA HIS A 236 34.52 -11.18 -46.74
C HIS A 236 36.04 -11.17 -46.74
N ASP A 237 36.62 -12.06 -45.95
CA ASP A 237 38.05 -12.27 -45.83
C ASP A 237 38.33 -13.77 -45.70
N THR A 238 39.58 -14.14 -45.44
CA THR A 238 39.96 -15.53 -45.21
C THR A 238 40.87 -15.65 -43.99
N ALA A 239 40.89 -16.84 -43.40
CA ALA A 239 41.79 -17.17 -42.31
C ALA A 239 42.53 -18.48 -42.58
N THR A 240 43.70 -18.64 -41.98
CA THR A 240 44.52 -19.85 -42.06
C THR A 240 44.52 -20.55 -40.71
N LEU A 241 44.32 -21.86 -40.70
CA LEU A 241 44.41 -22.69 -39.51
C LEU A 241 45.87 -22.70 -39.00
N LEU A 242 46.06 -22.38 -37.72
CA LEU A 242 47.35 -22.47 -37.05
C LEU A 242 47.47 -23.76 -36.25
N GLU A 243 46.56 -23.97 -35.31
CA GLU A 243 46.57 -25.09 -34.37
C GLU A 243 45.13 -25.52 -34.04
N PHE A 244 44.94 -26.77 -33.63
CA PHE A 244 43.65 -27.29 -33.19
C PHE A 244 43.79 -28.40 -32.15
N ASP A 245 42.74 -28.58 -31.35
CA ASP A 245 42.58 -29.71 -30.44
C ASP A 245 41.26 -30.44 -30.73
N PRO A 246 41.31 -31.69 -31.24
CA PRO A 246 40.10 -32.47 -31.53
C PRO A 246 39.28 -32.86 -30.30
N THR A 247 39.93 -32.97 -29.15
CA THR A 247 39.36 -33.42 -27.87
C THR A 247 38.58 -32.27 -27.22
N LEU A 248 39.21 -31.10 -27.13
CA LEU A 248 38.58 -29.87 -26.63
C LEU A 248 37.61 -29.22 -27.65
N ASP A 249 37.66 -29.69 -28.90
CA ASP A 249 36.89 -29.19 -30.04
C ASP A 249 37.13 -27.70 -30.30
N VAL A 250 38.40 -27.26 -30.25
CA VAL A 250 38.81 -25.86 -30.45
C VAL A 250 39.84 -25.74 -31.56
N ALA A 251 39.81 -24.64 -32.30
CA ALA A 251 40.79 -24.30 -33.31
C ALA A 251 41.19 -22.82 -33.23
N LEU A 252 42.48 -22.57 -33.47
CA LEU A 252 43.08 -21.25 -33.56
C LEU A 252 43.42 -20.96 -35.02
N LEU A 253 42.89 -19.86 -35.52
CA LEU A 253 43.15 -19.37 -36.87
C LEU A 253 43.81 -18.00 -36.82
N VAL A 254 44.45 -17.62 -37.92
CA VAL A 254 44.94 -16.26 -38.18
C VAL A 254 44.26 -15.68 -39.40
N MET A 255 43.80 -14.44 -39.30
CA MET A 255 43.24 -13.72 -40.45
C MET A 255 44.34 -13.45 -41.48
N ASN A 256 44.04 -13.63 -42.77
CA ASN A 256 44.98 -13.42 -43.88
C ASN A 256 45.02 -11.95 -44.32
N SER A 257 45.21 -11.05 -43.35
CA SER A 257 45.24 -9.61 -43.53
C SER A 257 46.26 -8.98 -42.58
N ASP A 258 46.96 -7.95 -43.07
CA ASP A 258 47.93 -7.15 -42.31
C ASP A 258 47.29 -5.93 -41.63
N LYS A 259 45.97 -5.74 -41.81
CA LYS A 259 45.21 -4.61 -41.26
C LYS A 259 44.65 -4.94 -39.87
N ALA A 260 44.56 -3.92 -39.04
CA ALA A 260 43.81 -4.00 -37.79
C ALA A 260 42.31 -4.14 -38.10
N TYR A 261 41.64 -5.07 -37.41
CA TYR A 261 40.19 -5.15 -37.39
C TYR A 261 39.65 -4.27 -36.27
N THR A 262 38.54 -3.58 -36.54
CA THR A 262 37.95 -2.62 -35.61
C THR A 262 37.46 -3.27 -34.31
N TYR A 263 36.95 -4.50 -34.42
CA TYR A 263 36.31 -5.21 -33.31
C TYR A 263 37.11 -6.47 -32.96
N GLY A 264 37.22 -6.74 -31.66
CA GLY A 264 37.87 -7.93 -31.13
C GLY A 264 37.43 -8.18 -29.68
N ALA A 265 37.25 -9.44 -29.34
CA ALA A 265 36.71 -9.86 -28.06
C ALA A 265 37.60 -9.41 -26.90
N SER A 266 36.96 -8.99 -25.82
CA SER A 266 37.67 -8.76 -24.55
C SER A 266 37.81 -10.11 -23.84
N LEU A 267 39.02 -10.40 -23.38
CA LEU A 267 39.34 -11.68 -22.75
C LEU A 267 39.42 -11.50 -21.23
N PRO A 268 38.80 -12.38 -20.42
CA PRO A 268 38.93 -12.38 -18.97
C PRO A 268 40.28 -13.01 -18.55
N ASN A 269 40.81 -12.61 -17.41
CA ASN A 269 41.95 -13.30 -16.79
C ASN A 269 41.50 -14.57 -16.03
N PHE A 270 42.44 -15.42 -15.62
CA PHE A 270 42.13 -16.64 -14.86
C PHE A 270 41.34 -16.37 -13.58
N GLU A 271 41.69 -15.34 -12.80
CA GLU A 271 40.96 -14.98 -11.57
C GLU A 271 39.48 -14.68 -11.83
N ARG A 272 39.16 -14.08 -12.99
CA ARG A 272 37.78 -13.80 -13.38
C ARG A 272 37.05 -15.07 -13.83
N LEU A 273 37.73 -15.96 -14.54
CA LEU A 273 37.19 -17.25 -14.98
C LEU A 273 36.90 -18.18 -13.79
N GLU A 274 37.75 -18.23 -12.77
CA GLU A 274 37.51 -18.99 -11.53
C GLU A 274 36.25 -18.55 -10.78
N LYS A 275 35.84 -17.29 -10.96
CA LYS A 275 34.62 -16.73 -10.34
C LYS A 275 33.37 -16.97 -11.17
N ALA A 276 33.49 -17.43 -12.42
CA ALA A 276 32.35 -17.73 -13.26
C ALA A 276 31.66 -19.00 -12.76
N GLY A 277 30.34 -18.98 -12.62
CA GLY A 277 29.59 -20.07 -12.02
C GLY A 277 28.15 -20.16 -12.51
N VAL A 278 27.44 -21.19 -12.03
CA VAL A 278 26.02 -21.40 -12.32
C VAL A 278 25.21 -20.15 -11.93
N PHE A 279 24.24 -19.80 -12.78
CA PHE A 279 23.42 -18.58 -12.73
C PHE A 279 24.12 -17.28 -13.15
N ASP A 280 25.39 -17.32 -13.57
CA ASP A 280 25.98 -16.13 -14.17
C ASP A 280 25.29 -15.82 -15.51
N PRO A 281 24.86 -14.57 -15.72
CA PRO A 281 24.15 -14.17 -16.92
C PRO A 281 25.12 -14.07 -18.09
N ILE A 282 24.72 -14.60 -19.24
CA ILE A 282 25.55 -14.67 -20.43
C ILE A 282 24.79 -14.27 -21.70
N TYR A 283 25.56 -13.90 -22.73
CA TYR A 283 25.12 -13.88 -24.11
C TYR A 283 25.84 -14.96 -24.90
N ALA A 284 25.10 -15.83 -25.58
CA ALA A 284 25.65 -16.67 -26.64
C ALA A 284 25.49 -15.92 -27.96
N VAL A 285 26.59 -15.74 -28.69
CA VAL A 285 26.59 -15.00 -29.96
C VAL A 285 27.25 -15.86 -31.03
N GLY A 286 26.51 -16.12 -32.09
CA GLY A 286 26.95 -16.88 -33.25
C GLY A 286 26.07 -16.59 -34.46
N CYS A 287 26.33 -17.29 -35.56
CA CYS A 287 25.69 -17.14 -36.86
C CYS A 287 24.79 -18.35 -37.16
N PRO A 288 23.67 -18.53 -36.44
CA PRO A 288 22.79 -19.70 -36.62
C PRO A 288 22.27 -19.76 -38.05
N LEU A 289 22.32 -20.94 -38.66
CA LEU A 289 21.80 -21.21 -40.00
C LEU A 289 22.36 -20.29 -41.11
N GLY A 290 23.53 -19.67 -40.90
CA GLY A 290 24.10 -18.74 -41.86
C GLY A 290 23.56 -17.33 -41.81
N ASN A 291 22.78 -16.98 -40.78
CA ASN A 291 22.40 -15.60 -40.54
C ASN A 291 23.58 -14.79 -39.97
N ASP A 292 23.43 -13.47 -39.96
CA ASP A 292 24.25 -12.53 -39.21
C ASP A 292 24.37 -12.94 -37.74
N PRO A 293 25.37 -12.43 -36.99
CA PRO A 293 25.49 -12.72 -35.57
C PRO A 293 24.19 -12.44 -34.82
N ILE A 294 23.69 -13.42 -34.06
CA ILE A 294 22.48 -13.30 -33.25
C ILE A 294 22.88 -13.49 -31.78
N PRO A 295 22.71 -12.45 -30.93
CA PRO A 295 22.89 -12.61 -29.50
C PRO A 295 21.64 -13.25 -28.87
N THR A 296 21.83 -14.32 -28.09
CA THR A 296 20.80 -14.92 -27.25
C THR A 296 21.19 -14.85 -25.78
N TYR A 297 20.26 -14.42 -24.95
CA TYR A 297 20.48 -14.27 -23.51
C TYR A 297 20.16 -15.58 -22.77
N GLY A 298 20.94 -15.89 -21.75
CA GLY A 298 20.68 -16.99 -20.83
C GLY A 298 21.65 -16.95 -19.66
N GLU A 299 21.91 -18.11 -19.08
CA GLU A 299 22.75 -18.27 -17.89
C GLU A 299 23.62 -19.52 -18.02
N VAL A 300 24.71 -19.56 -17.27
CA VAL A 300 25.46 -20.81 -17.03
C VAL A 300 24.59 -21.74 -16.19
N ALA A 301 24.36 -22.95 -16.68
CA ALA A 301 23.53 -23.98 -16.05
C ALA A 301 24.34 -25.05 -15.31
N ASP A 302 25.55 -25.35 -15.79
CA ASP A 302 26.49 -26.32 -15.20
C ASP A 302 27.91 -25.95 -15.66
N THR A 303 28.92 -26.11 -14.81
CA THR A 303 30.33 -25.84 -15.13
C THR A 303 31.16 -27.11 -15.29
N GLU A 304 30.60 -28.30 -14.99
CA GLU A 304 31.30 -29.58 -15.03
C GLU A 304 30.49 -30.67 -15.76
N HIS A 305 29.68 -30.28 -16.73
CA HIS A 305 28.80 -31.19 -17.44
C HIS A 305 29.60 -32.21 -18.26
N LYS A 306 29.51 -33.50 -17.89
CA LYS A 306 30.27 -34.56 -18.57
C LYS A 306 29.51 -35.17 -19.74
N VAL A 307 30.15 -35.19 -20.92
CA VAL A 307 29.67 -35.87 -22.12
C VAL A 307 30.76 -36.82 -22.61
N GLY A 308 30.62 -38.10 -22.29
CA GLY A 308 31.70 -39.07 -22.45
C GLY A 308 32.79 -38.80 -21.41
N ASP A 309 34.05 -38.70 -21.87
CA ASP A 309 35.21 -38.40 -21.01
C ASP A 309 35.51 -36.89 -20.94
N GLU A 310 34.81 -36.08 -21.75
CA GLU A 310 34.99 -34.63 -21.81
C GLU A 310 34.03 -33.90 -20.86
N ALA A 311 34.51 -32.79 -20.30
CA ALA A 311 33.69 -31.90 -19.49
C ALA A 311 33.45 -30.58 -20.21
N TYR A 312 32.22 -30.09 -20.19
CA TYR A 312 31.80 -28.84 -20.82
C TYR A 312 31.08 -27.98 -19.79
N TRP A 313 31.00 -26.68 -20.04
CA TRP A 313 29.95 -25.90 -19.42
C TRP A 313 28.64 -26.14 -20.16
N MET A 314 27.53 -26.18 -19.43
CA MET A 314 26.19 -26.14 -19.99
C MET A 314 25.60 -24.74 -19.82
N ILE A 315 24.93 -24.24 -20.85
CA ILE A 315 24.25 -22.94 -20.82
C ILE A 315 22.77 -23.07 -21.20
N SER A 316 21.95 -22.15 -20.68
CA SER A 316 20.51 -22.06 -20.98
C SER A 316 20.18 -21.11 -22.13
N ALA A 317 21.15 -20.33 -22.61
CA ALA A 317 20.95 -19.43 -23.74
C ALA A 317 20.56 -20.23 -25.00
N PRO A 318 19.45 -19.89 -25.68
CA PRO A 318 19.02 -20.62 -26.86
C PRO A 318 20.07 -20.60 -27.97
N THR A 319 20.46 -21.79 -28.42
CA THR A 319 21.45 -22.00 -29.49
C THR A 319 20.92 -22.99 -30.51
N TYR A 320 21.36 -22.82 -31.75
CA TYR A 320 20.98 -23.66 -32.89
C TYR A 320 22.18 -23.94 -33.80
N ILE A 321 22.01 -24.88 -34.74
CA ILE A 321 23.04 -25.23 -35.72
C ILE A 321 23.56 -23.96 -36.40
N GLY A 322 24.89 -23.82 -36.46
CA GLY A 322 25.59 -22.62 -36.92
C GLY A 322 26.20 -21.77 -35.80
N ASN A 323 25.76 -21.92 -34.53
CA ASN A 323 26.41 -21.24 -33.40
C ASN A 323 27.77 -21.84 -33.01
N SER A 324 28.09 -23.05 -33.45
CA SER A 324 29.37 -23.71 -33.17
C SER A 324 30.55 -22.80 -33.56
N GLY A 325 31.47 -22.62 -32.63
CA GLY A 325 32.60 -21.69 -32.73
C GLY A 325 32.29 -20.25 -32.33
N GLY A 326 31.04 -19.93 -32.01
CA GLY A 326 30.61 -18.62 -31.54
C GLY A 326 31.00 -18.36 -30.09
N GLY A 327 30.92 -17.11 -29.67
CA GLY A 327 31.38 -16.67 -28.35
C GLY A 327 30.29 -16.76 -27.29
N ILE A 328 30.67 -17.21 -26.10
CA ILE A 328 29.88 -17.09 -24.88
C ILE A 328 30.46 -15.95 -24.06
N PHE A 329 29.69 -14.89 -23.88
CA PHE A 329 30.14 -13.67 -23.23
C PHE A 329 29.42 -13.46 -21.90
N ASP A 330 30.14 -12.95 -20.90
CA ASP A 330 29.54 -12.46 -19.67
C ASP A 330 28.61 -11.26 -19.96
N ALA A 331 27.36 -11.32 -19.52
CA ALA A 331 26.36 -10.31 -19.89
C ALA A 331 26.60 -8.93 -19.27
N ARG A 332 27.48 -8.81 -18.26
CA ARG A 332 27.77 -7.55 -17.57
C ARG A 332 29.05 -6.89 -18.10
N THR A 333 30.07 -7.70 -18.32
CA THR A 333 31.42 -7.25 -18.67
C THR A 333 31.69 -7.31 -20.17
N HIS A 334 30.96 -8.18 -20.89
CA HIS A 334 31.16 -8.55 -22.29
C HIS A 334 32.51 -9.24 -22.55
N GLU A 335 33.07 -9.89 -21.53
CA GLU A 335 34.27 -10.71 -21.65
C GLU A 335 33.91 -12.11 -22.17
N LEU A 336 34.74 -12.66 -23.07
CA LEU A 336 34.56 -13.99 -23.63
C LEU A 336 34.87 -15.06 -22.58
N LEU A 337 33.86 -15.80 -22.14
CA LEU A 337 33.96 -16.87 -21.15
C LEU A 337 34.22 -18.25 -21.77
N GLY A 338 33.86 -18.45 -23.04
CA GLY A 338 34.11 -19.71 -23.72
C GLY A 338 33.67 -19.69 -25.19
N ILE A 339 33.96 -20.80 -25.88
CA ILE A 339 33.54 -21.04 -27.26
C ILE A 339 32.41 -22.05 -27.26
N PHE A 340 31.33 -21.74 -27.98
CA PHE A 340 30.20 -22.63 -28.14
C PHE A 340 30.59 -23.83 -28.99
N SER A 341 30.45 -25.04 -28.45
CA SER A 341 30.92 -26.25 -29.12
C SER A 341 29.77 -27.03 -29.74
N LYS A 342 28.76 -27.42 -28.94
CA LYS A 342 27.72 -28.37 -29.39
C LYS A 342 26.37 -28.06 -28.75
N ILE A 343 25.29 -28.54 -29.36
CA ILE A 343 23.94 -28.49 -28.76
C ILE A 343 23.52 -29.90 -28.38
N TYR A 344 22.90 -30.03 -27.21
CA TYR A 344 22.36 -31.30 -26.78
C TYR A 344 21.26 -31.78 -27.74
N THR A 345 21.27 -33.08 -28.04
CA THR A 345 20.22 -33.72 -28.84
C THR A 345 19.60 -34.87 -28.05
N HIS A 346 18.29 -35.04 -28.19
CA HIS A 346 17.56 -36.14 -27.57
C HIS A 346 17.01 -37.09 -28.65
N GLY A 347 17.22 -38.40 -28.42
CA GLY A 347 16.66 -39.48 -29.25
C GLY A 347 17.63 -40.01 -30.30
N ASN A 348 17.74 -41.35 -30.38
CA ASN A 348 18.72 -42.02 -31.23
C ASN A 348 18.32 -42.12 -32.72
N LEU A 349 17.02 -42.19 -33.02
CA LEU A 349 16.53 -42.41 -34.40
C LEU A 349 16.18 -41.11 -35.13
N ARG A 350 15.78 -40.08 -34.38
CA ARG A 350 15.44 -38.74 -34.87
C ARG A 350 15.91 -37.72 -33.83
N PRO A 351 17.20 -37.36 -33.83
CA PRO A 351 17.74 -36.45 -32.84
C PRO A 351 16.97 -35.13 -32.90
N THR A 352 16.35 -34.79 -31.78
CA THR A 352 15.67 -33.51 -31.60
C THR A 352 16.64 -32.59 -30.86
N VAL A 353 16.93 -31.44 -31.47
CA VAL A 353 17.77 -30.40 -30.86
C VAL A 353 17.08 -29.86 -29.62
N VAL A 354 17.82 -29.67 -28.54
CA VAL A 354 17.35 -29.02 -27.30
C VAL A 354 18.05 -27.67 -27.19
N PRO A 355 17.46 -26.57 -27.70
CA PRO A 355 18.19 -25.31 -27.93
C PRO A 355 18.75 -24.65 -26.66
N HIS A 356 18.17 -24.92 -25.50
CA HIS A 356 18.58 -24.34 -24.21
C HIS A 356 19.56 -25.25 -23.44
N MET A 357 20.13 -26.27 -24.08
CA MET A 357 21.17 -27.13 -23.50
C MET A 357 22.41 -27.06 -24.38
N GLY A 358 23.01 -25.87 -24.38
CA GLY A 358 24.24 -25.58 -25.11
C GLY A 358 25.47 -26.08 -24.36
N LEU A 359 26.44 -26.65 -25.05
CA LEU A 359 27.72 -27.11 -24.51
C LEU A 359 28.85 -26.20 -24.97
N VAL A 360 29.68 -25.77 -24.02
CA VAL A 360 30.68 -24.72 -24.20
C VAL A 360 32.04 -25.24 -23.73
N THR A 361 33.07 -25.02 -24.54
CA THR A 361 34.46 -25.18 -24.12
C THR A 361 34.90 -23.89 -23.41
N PRO A 362 35.14 -23.91 -22.10
CA PRO A 362 35.43 -22.71 -21.32
C PRO A 362 36.85 -22.17 -21.58
N MET A 363 37.03 -20.86 -21.41
CA MET A 363 38.28 -20.18 -21.76
C MET A 363 39.49 -20.59 -20.91
N ASP A 364 39.30 -21.07 -19.68
CA ASP A 364 40.37 -21.58 -18.82
C ASP A 364 41.09 -22.76 -19.50
N ARG A 365 40.33 -23.71 -20.05
CA ARG A 365 40.87 -24.84 -20.80
C ARG A 365 41.48 -24.43 -22.13
N ILE A 366 40.89 -23.42 -22.78
CA ILE A 366 41.45 -22.86 -24.02
C ILE A 366 42.79 -22.19 -23.72
N TYR A 367 42.94 -21.50 -22.59
CA TYR A 367 44.22 -20.92 -22.17
C TYR A 367 45.27 -21.98 -21.87
N ASP A 368 44.92 -23.03 -21.14
CA ASP A 368 45.82 -24.16 -20.88
C ASP A 368 46.34 -24.74 -22.21
N TRP A 369 45.43 -25.01 -23.15
CA TRP A 369 45.77 -25.50 -24.49
C TRP A 369 46.65 -24.51 -25.28
N LEU A 370 46.27 -23.23 -25.34
CA LEU A 370 47.06 -22.20 -26.01
C LEU A 370 48.47 -22.09 -25.42
N GLY A 371 48.61 -22.29 -24.10
CA GLY A 371 49.91 -22.37 -23.44
C GLY A 371 50.76 -23.54 -23.93
N GLU A 372 50.15 -24.72 -24.06
CA GLU A 372 50.83 -25.93 -24.54
C GLU A 372 51.29 -25.82 -26.00
N VAL A 373 50.49 -25.19 -26.87
CA VAL A 373 50.82 -25.02 -28.29
C VAL A 373 51.66 -23.77 -28.58
N GLY A 374 52.11 -23.04 -27.55
CA GLY A 374 53.04 -21.92 -27.69
C GLY A 374 52.42 -20.57 -28.07
N TYR A 375 51.13 -20.39 -27.75
CA TYR A 375 50.35 -19.16 -27.94
C TYR A 375 49.88 -18.55 -26.60
N ALA A 376 50.60 -18.82 -25.50
CA ALA A 376 50.31 -18.31 -24.16
C ALA A 376 50.19 -16.78 -24.12
N GLU A 377 50.88 -16.07 -25.00
CA GLU A 377 50.83 -14.63 -25.09
C GLU A 377 49.43 -14.10 -25.44
N LEU A 378 48.54 -14.92 -26.02
CA LEU A 378 47.16 -14.54 -26.33
C LEU A 378 46.31 -14.29 -25.08
N GLU A 379 46.70 -14.86 -23.94
CA GLU A 379 46.09 -14.58 -22.64
C GLU A 379 46.24 -13.09 -22.26
N PRO A 380 45.21 -12.47 -21.67
CA PRO A 380 45.31 -11.11 -21.14
C PRO A 380 46.30 -11.04 -19.97
N GLN A 381 47.38 -10.27 -20.14
CA GLN A 381 48.36 -10.02 -19.07
C GLN A 381 47.73 -9.20 -17.93
N PRO A 382 48.00 -9.54 -16.65
CA PRO A 382 47.45 -8.80 -15.51
C PRO A 382 47.88 -7.34 -15.54
N GLY A 383 46.89 -6.43 -15.55
CA GLY A 383 47.10 -4.98 -15.56
C GLY A 383 47.03 -4.30 -16.93
N THR A 384 46.70 -5.03 -18.01
CA THR A 384 46.44 -4.40 -19.31
C THR A 384 45.14 -3.58 -19.23
N PRO A 385 45.17 -2.24 -19.36
CA PRO A 385 43.96 -1.43 -19.23
C PRO A 385 42.95 -1.80 -20.32
N ARG A 386 41.66 -1.78 -19.94
CA ARG A 386 40.54 -1.78 -20.88
C ARG A 386 40.67 -0.53 -21.75
N ALA A 387 41.34 -0.64 -22.90
CA ALA A 387 41.37 0.43 -23.88
C ALA A 387 39.91 0.69 -24.29
N LEU A 388 39.38 1.82 -23.83
CA LEU A 388 38.10 2.35 -24.26
C LEU A 388 38.16 2.38 -25.79
N THR A 389 37.31 1.58 -26.43
CA THR A 389 37.10 1.69 -27.87
C THR A 389 36.82 3.15 -28.15
N ALA A 390 37.70 3.76 -28.96
CA ALA A 390 37.59 5.16 -29.33
C ALA A 390 36.17 5.37 -29.86
N SER A 391 35.44 6.26 -29.19
CA SER A 391 34.14 6.76 -29.59
C SER A 391 34.17 6.98 -31.11
N ALA A 392 33.42 6.17 -31.85
CA ALA A 392 33.30 6.34 -33.28
C ALA A 392 32.82 7.78 -33.53
N GLU A 393 33.68 8.56 -34.18
CA GLU A 393 33.37 9.93 -34.60
C GLU A 393 32.18 9.91 -35.57
N ARG A 394 31.14 10.65 -35.17
CA ARG A 394 30.06 11.32 -35.93
C ARG A 394 29.68 10.84 -37.33
#